data_AF-A0A849K329-F1
#
_entry.id   AF-A0A849K329-F1
#
_cell.length_a   1.000
_cell.length_b   1.000
_cell.length_c   1.000
_cell.angle_alpha   90.00
_cell.angle_beta   90.00
_cell.angle_gamma   90.00
#
_symmetry.space_group_name_H-M   'P 1'
#
loop_
_entity.id
_entity.type
_entity.pdbx_description
1 polymer ?
#
loop_
_entity_poly.entity_id
_entity_poly.type
_entity_poly.pdbx_seq_one_letter_code
_entity_poly.pdbx_strand_id
1 'polypeptide(L)' 'MFVTTSDVATAAALLRRARHRLEDATAALHRARGPGWESAAGDSCRDAVAEVLTLLDADGATLQQADGVTARCLDG' A
#
# COMPACT_ATOMS: atom_id res chain seq x y z
N MET A 1 16.22 21.21 -14.46
CA MET A 1 15.97 19.79 -14.80
C MET A 1 14.56 19.71 -15.35
N PHE A 2 14.39 19.38 -16.63
CA PHE A 2 13.05 19.24 -17.23
C PHE A 2 12.60 17.80 -17.02
N VAL A 3 11.46 17.62 -16.36
CA VAL A 3 10.80 16.31 -16.25
C VAL A 3 10.17 16.02 -17.61
N THR A 4 10.52 14.88 -18.21
CA THR A 4 9.91 14.45 -19.47
C THR A 4 8.63 13.67 -19.18
N THR A 5 7.71 13.60 -20.15
CA THR A 5 6.53 12.72 -20.08
C THR A 5 6.93 11.25 -19.87
N SER A 6 8.12 10.84 -20.32
CA SER A 6 8.70 9.51 -20.06
C SER A 6 9.04 9.29 -18.58
N ASP A 7 9.51 10.32 -17.87
CA ASP A 7 9.82 10.24 -16.43
C ASP A 7 8.53 10.11 -15.61
N VAL A 8 7.47 10.83 -15.99
CA VAL A 8 6.14 10.74 -15.35
C VAL A 8 5.52 9.37 -15.59
N ALA A 9 5.62 8.81 -16.81
CA ALA A 9 5.13 7.47 -17.12
C ALA A 9 5.87 6.40 -16.31
N THR A 10 7.18 6.56 -16.13
CA THR A 10 7.99 5.68 -15.29
C THR A 10 7.56 5.76 -13.82
N ALA A 11 7.35 6.98 -13.30
CA ALA A 11 6.85 7.18 -11.95
C ALA A 11 5.47 6.54 -11.73
N ALA A 12 4.54 6.71 -12.67
CA ALA A 12 3.21 6.09 -12.62
C ALA A 12 3.30 4.55 -12.57
N ALA A 13 4.15 3.95 -13.40
CA ALA A 13 4.37 2.50 -13.38
C ALA A 13 4.93 1.99 -12.03
N LEU A 14 5.86 2.75 -11.43
CA LEU A 14 6.42 2.43 -10.12
C LEU A 14 5.37 2.51 -9.01
N LEU A 15 4.52 3.54 -9.03
CA LEU A 15 3.44 3.73 -8.06
C LEU A 15 2.42 2.58 -8.11
N ARG A 16 2.01 2.16 -9.31
CA ARG A 16 1.10 1.01 -9.49
C ARG A 16 1.70 -0.28 -8.95
N ARG A 17 2.99 -0.51 -9.20
CA ARG A 17 3.70 -1.68 -8.66
C ARG A 17 3.80 -1.64 -7.14
N ALA A 18 4.06 -0.48 -6.56
CA ALA A 18 4.10 -0.31 -5.11
C ALA A 18 2.72 -0.62 -4.49
N ARG A 19 1.64 -0.12 -5.11
CA ARG A 19 0.27 -0.38 -4.66
C ARG A 19 -0.06 -1.88 -4.66
N HIS A 20 0.25 -2.61 -5.73
CA HIS A 20 0.00 -4.05 -5.78
C HIS A 20 0.77 -4.83 -4.71
N ARG A 21 2.04 -4.46 -4.45
CA ARG A 21 2.82 -5.08 -3.37
C ARG A 21 2.23 -4.80 -1.99
N LEU A 22 1.67 -3.60 -1.79
CA LEU A 22 1.01 -3.21 -0.55
C LEU A 22 -0.29 -4.00 -0.34
N GLU A 23 -1.10 -4.15 -1.39
CA GLU A 23 -2.31 -4.98 -1.39
C GLU A 23 -1.98 -6.43 -1.02
N ASP A 24 -0.94 -7.01 -1.64
CA ASP A 24 -0.49 -8.39 -1.36
C ASP A 24 -0.04 -8.58 0.09
N ALA A 25 0.73 -7.63 0.63
CA ALA A 25 1.20 -7.66 2.02
C ALA A 25 0.03 -7.55 3.01
N THR A 26 -0.91 -6.66 2.74
CA THR A 26 -2.14 -6.47 3.54
C THR A 26 -2.97 -7.76 3.55
N ALA A 27 -3.18 -8.38 2.38
CA ALA A 27 -3.88 -9.66 2.27
C ALA A 27 -3.15 -10.79 3.02
N ALA A 28 -1.82 -10.82 3.00
CA ALA A 28 -1.03 -11.79 3.74
C ALA A 28 -1.20 -11.62 5.27
N LEU A 29 -1.20 -10.39 5.78
CA LEU A 29 -1.45 -10.10 7.19
C LEU A 29 -2.86 -10.52 7.62
N HIS A 30 -3.87 -10.26 6.79
CA HIS A 30 -5.23 -10.73 7.05
C HIS A 30 -5.34 -12.26 7.09
N ARG A 31 -4.66 -12.97 6.19
CA ARG A 31 -4.61 -14.44 6.22
C ARG A 31 -3.86 -14.99 7.44
N ALA A 32 -2.84 -14.27 7.91
CA ALA A 32 -2.08 -14.65 9.09
C ALA A 32 -2.89 -14.52 10.39
N ARG A 33 -3.91 -13.64 10.43
CA ARG A 33 -4.94 -13.59 11.49
C ARG A 33 -5.81 -14.86 11.46
N GLY A 34 -5.24 -15.96 11.94
CA GLY A 34 -5.91 -17.27 12.04
C GLY A 34 -6.35 -17.63 13.46
N PRO A 35 -7.00 -18.79 13.64
CA PRO A 35 -7.57 -19.24 14.91
C PRO A 35 -6.55 -19.36 16.07
N GLY A 36 -5.25 -19.44 15.79
CA GLY A 36 -4.20 -19.43 16.82
C GLY A 36 -4.04 -18.10 17.57
N TRP A 37 -4.63 -17.02 17.06
CA TRP A 37 -4.49 -15.70 17.68
C TRP A 37 -5.47 -15.52 18.84
N GLU A 38 -6.55 -16.32 18.95
CA GLU A 38 -7.60 -16.20 19.99
C GLU A 38 -7.09 -16.41 21.43
N SER A 39 -5.85 -16.85 21.60
CA SER A 39 -5.19 -16.88 22.90
C SER A 39 -4.78 -15.48 23.39
N ALA A 40 -4.58 -15.33 24.71
CA ALA A 40 -4.04 -14.09 25.29
C ALA A 40 -2.63 -13.75 24.75
N ALA A 41 -1.84 -14.75 24.34
CA ALA A 41 -0.56 -14.53 23.67
C ALA A 41 -0.74 -13.95 22.25
N GLY A 42 -1.91 -14.17 21.62
CA GLY A 42 -2.26 -13.61 20.32
C GLY A 42 -2.93 -12.24 20.38
N ASP A 43 -3.34 -11.72 21.55
CA ASP A 43 -3.84 -10.35 21.70
C ASP A 43 -2.79 -9.31 21.30
N SER A 44 -1.58 -9.41 21.84
CA SER A 44 -0.50 -8.49 21.48
C SER A 44 -0.15 -8.55 19.99
N CYS A 45 -0.22 -9.73 19.38
CA CYS A 45 0.01 -9.89 17.95
C CYS A 45 -1.16 -9.30 17.12
N ARG A 46 -2.41 -9.47 17.57
CA ARG A 46 -3.60 -8.82 16.97
C ARG A 46 -3.48 -7.32 16.94
N ASP A 47 -3.05 -6.71 18.03
CA ASP A 47 -2.96 -5.26 18.18
C ASP A 47 -1.83 -4.71 17.31
N ALA A 48 -0.64 -5.32 17.36
CA ALA A 48 0.48 -4.93 16.52
C ALA A 48 0.13 -5.04 15.01
N VAL A 49 -0.58 -6.09 14.61
CA VAL A 49 -1.03 -6.23 13.21
C VAL A 49 -2.13 -5.25 12.85
N ALA A 50 -3.04 -4.91 13.78
CA ALA A 50 -4.04 -3.86 13.52
C ALA A 50 -3.37 -2.49 13.31
N GLU A 51 -2.34 -2.17 14.09
CA GLU A 51 -1.54 -0.95 13.93
C GLU A 51 -0.86 -0.93 12.56
N VAL A 52 -0.20 -2.03 12.18
CA VAL A 52 0.42 -2.15 10.86
C VAL A 52 -0.61 -2.00 9.74
N LEU A 53 -1.76 -2.69 9.81
CA LEU A 53 -2.81 -2.56 8.79
C LEU A 53 -3.31 -1.12 8.64
N THR A 54 -3.45 -0.39 9.75
CA THR A 54 -3.84 1.03 9.72
C THR A 54 -2.82 1.89 8.98
N LEU A 55 -1.51 1.62 9.18
CA LEU A 55 -0.44 2.32 8.45
C LEU A 55 -0.47 1.96 6.96
N LEU A 56 -0.67 0.68 6.62
CA LEU A 56 -0.73 0.24 5.22
C LEU A 56 -1.94 0.85 4.48
N ASP A 57 -3.08 1.04 5.14
CA ASP A 57 -4.24 1.72 4.54
C ASP A 57 -3.93 3.19 4.21
N ALA A 58 -3.23 3.90 5.11
CA ALA A 58 -2.81 5.28 4.87
C ALA A 58 -1.78 5.38 3.72
N ASP A 59 -0.84 4.45 3.64
CA ASP A 59 0.12 4.36 2.54
C ASP A 59 -0.59 4.05 1.21
N GLY A 60 -1.61 3.20 1.23
CA GLY A 60 -2.43 2.87 0.06
C GLY A 60 -3.16 4.08 -0.50
N ALA A 61 -3.79 4.87 0.38
CA ALA A 61 -4.42 6.14 -0.01
C ALA A 61 -3.41 7.13 -0.61
N THR A 62 -2.22 7.20 -0.04
CA THR A 62 -1.12 8.06 -0.54
C THR A 62 -0.67 7.63 -1.94
N LEU A 63 -0.47 6.32 -2.17
CA LEU A 63 -0.11 5.78 -3.48
C LEU A 63 -1.21 6.03 -4.53
N GLN A 64 -2.48 5.89 -4.15
CA GLN A 64 -3.61 6.17 -5.04
C GLN A 64 -3.65 7.66 -5.44
N GLN A 65 -3.42 8.57 -4.49
CA GLN A 65 -3.35 10.00 -4.78
C GLN A 65 -2.19 10.33 -5.73
N ALA A 66 -1.01 9.74 -5.50
CA ALA A 66 0.16 9.94 -6.36
C ALA A 66 -0.06 9.40 -7.79
N ASP A 67 -0.66 8.21 -7.95
CA ASP A 67 -1.01 7.67 -9.27
C ASP A 67 -2.01 8.59 -10.00
N GLY A 68 -3.01 9.12 -9.30
CA GLY A 68 -3.96 10.09 -9.86
C GLY A 68 -3.32 11.41 -10.32
N VAL A 69 -2.33 11.92 -9.58
CA VAL A 69 -1.55 13.11 -9.99
C VAL A 69 -0.73 12.81 -11.24
N THR A 70 0.01 11.69 -11.24
CA THR A 70 0.84 11.33 -12.40
C THR A 70 0.01 11.04 -13.66
N ALA A 71 -1.18 10.45 -13.53
CA ALA A 71 -2.11 10.28 -14.65
C ALA A 71 -2.54 11.62 -15.27
N ARG A 72 -2.93 12.60 -14.43
CA ARG A 72 -3.29 13.94 -14.91
C ARG A 72 -2.15 14.65 -15.64
N CYS A 73 -0.91 14.44 -15.21
CA CYS A 73 0.28 14.98 -15.89
C CYS A 73 0.60 14.30 -17.23
N LEU A 74 0.04 13.11 -17.50
CA LEU A 74 0.18 12.42 -18.78
C LEU A 74 -0.94 12.78 -19.77
N ASP A 75 -2.11 13.18 -19.26
CA ASP A 75 -3.30 13.52 -20.05
C ASP A 75 -3.34 15.01 -20.47
N GLY A 76 -2.49 15.87 -19.91
CA GLY A 76 -2.41 17.31 -20.17
C GLY A 76 -1.22 17.69 -21.03
#